data_AF-A0A350AED5-F1
#
_entry.id   AF-A0A350AED5-F1
#
_cell.length_a   1.000
_cell.length_b   1.000
_cell.length_c   1.000
_cell.angle_alpha   90.00
_cell.angle_beta   90.00
_cell.angle_gamma   90.00
#
_symmetry.space_group_name_H-M   'P 1'
#
loop_
_entity.id
_entity.type
_entity.pdbx_description
1 polymer ?
#
loop_
_entity_poly.entity_id
_entity_poly.type
_entity_poly.pdbx_seq_one_letter_code
_entity_poly.pdbx_strand_id
1 'polypeptide(L)'
;MKLAIFQMNSVDRSVTENAALFDQACADAKSGNADLIIFPEMALTGYNIGADRIRKLAEPCDGPMIQTLRDMAKHHRIGVVCGFPELDGEQVFNAAVIIDAAGSVLSICRKAHLFGDVDRAAFSPADTLCPLVQFGDWSVGFAICYDVEFPELVRAYALAGADIVLVPTANMLPYVGIA
;
A
#
# COMPACT_ATOMS: atom_id res chain seq x y z
N MET A 1 -13.71 -0.29 -14.39
CA MET A 1 -12.45 0.14 -13.75
C MET A 1 -11.28 -0.45 -14.51
N LYS A 2 -10.29 0.38 -14.90
CA LYS A 2 -9.01 -0.04 -15.45
C LYS A 2 -7.90 0.18 -14.40
N LEU A 3 -7.14 -0.86 -14.11
CA LEU A 3 -6.06 -0.82 -13.12
C LEU A 3 -4.70 -0.64 -13.78
N ALA A 4 -3.83 0.12 -13.14
CA ALA A 4 -2.39 0.11 -13.39
C ALA A 4 -1.68 -0.50 -12.17
N ILE A 5 -0.71 -1.38 -12.41
CA ILE A 5 0.11 -2.00 -11.37
C ILE A 5 1.53 -1.50 -11.56
N PHE A 6 2.04 -0.76 -10.57
CA PHE A 6 3.40 -0.25 -10.60
C PHE A 6 4.36 -1.25 -9.98
N GLN A 7 5.44 -1.58 -10.70
CA GLN A 7 6.50 -2.45 -10.21
C GLN A 7 7.83 -1.71 -10.25
N MET A 8 8.56 -1.76 -9.14
CA MET A 8 9.89 -1.19 -9.02
C MET A 8 10.80 -2.09 -8.18
N ASN A 9 12.11 -1.93 -8.37
CA ASN A 9 13.08 -2.49 -7.43
C ASN A 9 13.05 -1.70 -6.13
N SER A 10 13.14 -2.40 -4.99
CA SER A 10 13.44 -1.78 -3.71
C SER A 10 14.90 -1.34 -3.72
N VAL A 11 15.11 -0.04 -3.89
CA VAL A 11 16.43 0.60 -3.82
C VAL A 11 16.38 1.64 -2.72
N ASP A 12 17.52 1.87 -2.07
CA ASP A 12 17.62 2.85 -1.00
C ASP A 12 17.52 4.27 -1.58
N ARG A 13 16.28 4.76 -1.68
CA ARG A 13 15.92 6.10 -2.15
C ARG A 13 15.29 6.88 -1.00
N SER A 14 15.37 8.21 -1.09
CA SER A 14 14.60 9.09 -0.23
C SER A 14 13.10 9.03 -0.59
N VAL A 15 12.26 9.41 0.39
CA VAL A 15 10.80 9.55 0.19
C VAL A 15 10.49 10.48 -0.98
N THR A 16 11.24 11.59 -1.10
CA THR A 16 11.07 12.57 -2.18
C THR A 16 11.37 11.98 -3.56
N GLU A 17 12.41 11.16 -3.69
CA GLU A 17 12.75 10.50 -4.95
C GLU A 17 11.70 9.46 -5.35
N ASN A 18 11.17 8.70 -4.38
CA ASN A 18 10.07 7.77 -4.64
C ASN A 18 8.77 8.51 -5.01
N ALA A 19 8.45 9.61 -4.33
CA ALA A 19 7.28 10.43 -4.64
C ALA A 19 7.34 11.00 -6.07
N ALA A 20 8.51 11.45 -6.53
CA ALA A 20 8.68 11.92 -7.91
C ALA A 20 8.48 10.79 -8.94
N LEU A 21 8.95 9.59 -8.63
CA LEU A 21 8.72 8.40 -9.47
C LEU A 21 7.23 8.03 -9.51
N PHE A 22 6.54 8.13 -8.39
CA PHE A 22 5.10 7.81 -8.29
C PHE A 22 4.26 8.85 -9.01
N ASP A 23 4.66 10.12 -8.97
CA ASP A 23 4.00 11.19 -9.72
C ASP A 23 4.05 10.92 -11.24
N GLN A 24 5.23 10.58 -11.76
CA GLN A 24 5.37 10.19 -13.16
C GLN A 24 4.56 8.91 -13.49
N ALA A 25 4.57 7.92 -12.60
CA ALA A 25 3.79 6.70 -12.79
C ALA A 25 2.27 6.97 -12.83
N CYS A 26 1.78 7.92 -12.04
CA CYS A 26 0.39 8.37 -12.09
C CYS A 26 0.07 9.04 -13.42
N ALA A 27 0.95 9.90 -13.94
CA ALA A 27 0.79 10.52 -15.25
C ALA A 27 0.73 9.49 -16.39
N ASP A 28 1.65 8.51 -16.37
CA ASP A 28 1.72 7.45 -17.37
C ASP A 28 0.49 6.54 -17.31
N ALA A 29 0.09 6.12 -16.10
CA ALA A 29 -1.10 5.31 -15.87
C ALA A 29 -2.36 6.05 -16.36
N LYS A 30 -2.47 7.35 -16.06
CA LYS A 30 -3.60 8.15 -16.52
C LYS A 30 -3.63 8.31 -18.03
N SER A 31 -2.47 8.50 -18.66
CA SER A 31 -2.35 8.53 -20.13
C SER A 31 -2.78 7.20 -20.76
N GLY A 32 -2.58 6.09 -20.03
CA GLY A 32 -3.11 4.77 -20.34
C GLY A 32 -4.60 4.57 -20.03
N ASN A 33 -5.34 5.60 -19.60
CA ASN A 33 -6.74 5.56 -19.15
C ASN A 33 -6.97 4.68 -17.91
N ALA A 34 -5.99 4.53 -17.03
CA ALA A 34 -6.22 3.87 -15.74
C ALA A 34 -7.10 4.74 -14.82
N ASP A 35 -7.94 4.07 -14.04
CA ASP A 35 -8.80 4.67 -13.01
C ASP A 35 -8.13 4.63 -11.63
N LEU A 36 -7.31 3.61 -11.37
CA LEU A 36 -6.62 3.36 -10.11
C LEU A 36 -5.22 2.79 -10.39
N ILE A 37 -4.21 3.31 -9.71
CA ILE A 37 -2.85 2.76 -9.69
C ILE A 37 -2.53 2.20 -8.31
N ILE A 38 -1.92 1.02 -8.27
CA ILE A 38 -1.40 0.40 -7.05
C ILE A 38 0.11 0.35 -7.06
N PHE A 39 0.71 0.80 -5.96
CA PHE A 39 2.14 0.75 -5.68
C PHE A 39 2.50 -0.43 -4.76
N PRO A 40 3.76 -0.88 -4.76
CA PRO A 40 4.22 -1.94 -3.87
C PRO A 40 4.11 -1.58 -2.38
N GLU A 41 4.20 -2.60 -1.53
CA GLU A 41 4.25 -2.45 -0.07
C GLU A 41 5.42 -1.56 0.36
N MET A 42 5.16 -0.62 1.28
CA MET A 42 6.16 0.29 1.86
C MET A 42 6.97 1.09 0.82
N ALA A 43 6.53 1.16 -0.44
CA ALA A 43 7.35 1.66 -1.53
C ALA A 43 7.70 3.15 -1.41
N LEU A 44 6.90 3.93 -0.68
CA LEU A 44 7.15 5.35 -0.49
C LEU A 44 8.43 5.60 0.34
N THR A 45 8.65 4.83 1.41
CA THR A 45 9.82 4.94 2.28
C THR A 45 10.93 3.95 1.94
N GLY A 46 10.59 2.87 1.24
CA GLY A 46 11.42 1.68 1.06
C GLY A 46 11.05 0.56 2.04
N TYR A 47 11.31 -0.68 1.62
CA TYR A 47 11.07 -1.90 2.39
C TYR A 47 12.40 -2.46 2.94
N ASN A 48 12.36 -3.03 4.15
CA ASN A 48 13.54 -3.60 4.84
C ASN A 48 14.71 -2.61 5.02
N ILE A 49 14.41 -1.40 5.49
CA ILE A 49 15.40 -0.33 5.73
C ILE A 49 15.85 -0.21 7.20
N GLY A 50 15.49 -1.19 8.04
CA GLY A 50 15.76 -1.24 9.48
C GLY A 50 14.71 -0.51 10.34
N ALA A 51 14.42 -1.06 11.53
CA ALA A 51 13.37 -0.57 12.43
C ALA A 51 13.55 0.90 12.85
N ASP A 52 14.79 1.32 13.17
CA ASP A 52 15.06 2.72 13.56
C ASP A 52 14.75 3.71 12.43
N ARG A 53 15.04 3.34 11.18
CA ARG A 53 14.77 4.20 10.03
C ARG A 53 13.28 4.21 9.70
N ILE A 54 12.61 3.05 9.80
CA ILE A 54 11.15 2.95 9.68
C ILE A 54 10.48 3.85 10.72
N ARG A 55 10.86 3.76 12.00
CA ARG A 55 10.31 4.60 13.09
C ARG A 55 10.49 6.09 12.81
N LYS A 56 11.65 6.51 12.28
CA LYS A 56 11.95 7.91 11.94
C LYS A 56 11.14 8.45 10.75
N LEU A 57 10.79 7.57 9.81
CA LEU A 57 10.00 7.93 8.63
C LEU A 57 8.50 7.72 8.82
N ALA A 58 8.08 7.06 9.91
CA ALA A 58 6.68 6.81 10.20
C ALA A 58 5.94 8.12 10.47
N GLU A 59 4.76 8.24 9.88
CA GLU A 59 3.92 9.44 10.01
C GLU A 59 2.49 9.05 10.39
N PRO A 60 1.74 9.94 11.06
CA PRO A 60 0.32 9.75 11.29
C PRO A 60 -0.47 9.51 10.00
N CYS A 61 -1.67 8.95 10.15
CA CYS A 61 -2.58 8.64 9.05
C CYS A 61 -3.05 9.87 8.24
N ASP A 62 -2.83 11.08 8.74
CA ASP A 62 -3.09 12.37 8.10
C ASP A 62 -1.79 13.19 7.86
N GLY A 63 -0.64 12.51 7.92
CA GLY A 63 0.68 13.12 7.79
C GLY A 63 1.09 13.54 6.36
N PRO A 64 2.27 14.16 6.22
CA PRO A 64 2.82 14.66 4.95
C PRO A 64 2.84 13.66 3.78
N MET A 65 3.14 12.39 4.02
CA MET A 65 3.14 11.32 3.02
C MET A 65 1.74 11.13 2.44
N ILE A 66 0.72 11.05 3.30
CA ILE A 66 -0.67 10.93 2.88
C ILE A 66 -1.11 12.18 2.12
N GLN A 67 -0.75 13.36 2.61
CA GLN A 67 -1.05 14.60 1.89
C GLN A 67 -0.43 14.64 0.49
N THR A 68 0.82 14.20 0.35
CA THR A 68 1.52 14.10 -0.94
C THR A 68 0.78 13.16 -1.90
N LEU A 69 0.34 11.99 -1.42
CA LEU A 69 -0.40 11.04 -2.24
C LEU A 69 -1.80 11.57 -2.63
N ARG A 70 -2.47 12.32 -1.75
CA ARG A 70 -3.76 12.97 -2.05
C ARG A 70 -3.63 14.02 -3.14
N ASP A 71 -2.61 14.86 -3.05
CA ASP A 71 -2.33 15.90 -4.04
C ASP A 71 -1.99 15.28 -5.40
N MET A 72 -1.20 14.20 -5.41
CA MET A 72 -0.88 13.42 -6.60
C MET A 72 -2.15 12.81 -7.24
N ALA A 73 -2.99 12.13 -6.46
CA ALA A 73 -4.23 11.53 -6.92
C ALA A 73 -5.16 12.56 -7.57
N LYS A 74 -5.33 13.72 -6.91
CA LYS A 74 -6.14 14.84 -7.40
C LYS A 74 -5.56 15.49 -8.65
N HIS A 75 -4.24 15.70 -8.69
CA HIS A 75 -3.57 16.32 -9.83
C HIS A 75 -3.74 15.49 -11.11
N HIS A 76 -3.49 14.19 -11.01
CA HIS A 76 -3.59 13.26 -12.15
C HIS A 76 -5.00 12.74 -12.39
N ARG A 77 -5.96 13.00 -11.48
CA ARG A 77 -7.34 12.49 -11.54
C ARG A 77 -7.37 10.97 -11.67
N ILE A 78 -6.61 10.30 -10.81
CA ILE A 78 -6.47 8.84 -10.72
C ILE A 78 -6.54 8.44 -9.25
N GLY A 79 -7.17 7.31 -8.94
CA GLY A 79 -7.10 6.73 -7.61
C GLY A 79 -5.70 6.17 -7.34
N VAL A 80 -5.30 6.14 -6.07
CA VAL A 80 -3.97 5.68 -5.65
C VAL A 80 -4.10 4.69 -4.50
N VAL A 81 -3.42 3.55 -4.59
CA VAL A 81 -3.13 2.65 -3.46
C VAL A 81 -1.63 2.64 -3.20
N CYS A 82 -1.20 2.96 -1.98
CA CYS A 82 0.21 3.04 -1.63
C CYS A 82 0.47 2.58 -0.19
N GLY A 83 1.56 1.84 0.00
CA GLY A 83 2.03 1.42 1.33
C GLY A 83 2.92 2.46 2.01
N PHE A 84 2.77 2.64 3.33
CA PHE A 84 3.54 3.58 4.14
C PHE A 84 3.63 3.10 5.61
N PRO A 85 4.66 3.53 6.38
CA PRO A 85 4.70 3.31 7.82
C PRO A 85 3.77 4.30 8.52
N GLU A 86 2.67 3.79 9.06
CA GLU A 86 1.75 4.59 9.87
C GLU A 86 2.24 4.64 11.31
N LEU A 87 2.31 5.84 11.89
CA LEU A 87 2.56 6.05 13.31
C LEU A 87 1.23 6.34 14.03
N ASP A 88 0.87 5.47 14.96
CA ASP A 88 -0.30 5.65 15.84
C ASP A 88 0.13 5.45 17.31
N GLY A 89 0.17 6.57 18.05
CA GLY A 89 0.76 6.63 19.38
C GLY A 89 2.25 6.25 19.36
N GLU A 90 2.60 5.16 20.05
CA GLU A 90 3.96 4.62 20.08
C GLU A 90 4.18 3.47 19.09
N GLN A 91 3.13 3.02 18.42
CA GLN A 91 3.17 1.87 17.53
C GLN A 91 3.37 2.33 16.08
N VAL A 92 4.17 1.56 15.35
CA VAL A 92 4.30 1.71 13.90
C VAL A 92 3.59 0.54 13.23
N PHE A 93 2.80 0.82 12.22
CA PHE A 93 2.09 -0.19 11.43
C PHE A 93 2.58 -0.16 9.99
N ASN A 94 2.67 -1.34 9.38
CA ASN A 94 2.78 -1.46 7.94
C ASN A 94 1.38 -1.28 7.37
N ALA A 95 1.13 -0.12 6.76
CA ALA A 95 -0.20 0.29 6.33
C ALA A 95 -0.25 0.53 4.83
N ALA A 96 -1.44 0.45 4.25
CA ALA A 96 -1.74 0.85 2.89
C ALA A 96 -2.95 1.78 2.89
N VAL A 97 -2.83 2.89 2.17
CA VAL A 97 -3.93 3.85 1.96
C VAL A 97 -4.57 3.62 0.60
N ILE A 98 -5.88 3.81 0.50
CA ILE A 98 -6.58 4.00 -0.77
C ILE A 98 -7.17 5.42 -0.84
N ILE A 99 -6.89 6.10 -1.95
CA ILE A 99 -7.29 7.47 -2.22
C ILE A 99 -8.05 7.51 -3.55
N ASP A 100 -9.16 8.24 -3.59
CA ASP A 100 -9.92 8.45 -4.83
C ASP A 100 -9.28 9.51 -5.75
N ALA A 101 -9.81 9.62 -6.97
CA ALA A 101 -9.33 10.60 -7.96
C ALA A 101 -9.59 12.07 -7.59
N ALA A 102 -10.36 12.35 -6.52
CA ALA A 102 -10.59 13.68 -5.97
C ALA A 102 -9.60 14.02 -4.83
N GLY A 103 -8.79 13.05 -4.39
CA GLY A 103 -7.85 13.19 -3.27
C GLY A 103 -8.49 12.88 -1.91
N SER A 104 -9.63 12.20 -1.87
CA SER A 104 -10.27 11.73 -0.62
C SER A 104 -9.68 10.39 -0.21
N VAL A 105 -9.25 10.29 1.05
CA VAL A 105 -8.85 9.00 1.63
C VAL A 105 -10.11 8.18 1.87
N LEU A 106 -10.20 7.01 1.24
CA LEU A 106 -11.33 6.11 1.40
C LEU A 106 -11.13 5.14 2.57
N SER A 107 -9.89 4.70 2.79
CA SER A 107 -9.51 3.86 3.94
C SER A 107 -7.99 3.80 4.10
N ILE A 108 -7.57 3.44 5.31
CA ILE A 108 -6.21 3.04 5.66
C ILE A 108 -6.30 1.66 6.30
N CYS A 109 -5.58 0.70 5.72
CA CYS A 109 -5.56 -0.69 6.13
C CYS A 109 -4.21 -1.01 6.75
N ARG A 110 -4.19 -1.69 7.90
CA ARG A 110 -2.97 -2.14 8.58
C ARG A 110 -2.76 -3.64 8.34
N LYS A 111 -1.51 -4.06 8.13
CA LYS A 111 -1.12 -5.45 7.90
C LYS A 111 -1.37 -6.28 9.16
N ALA A 112 -2.10 -7.38 9.03
CA ALA A 112 -2.41 -8.26 10.17
C ALA A 112 -1.32 -9.32 10.36
N HIS A 113 -0.88 -9.94 9.27
CA HIS A 113 0.11 -11.02 9.29
C HIS A 113 1.51 -10.49 8.97
N LEU A 114 2.31 -10.26 10.01
CA LEU A 114 3.71 -9.81 9.86
C LEU A 114 4.61 -10.94 9.34
N PHE A 115 5.46 -10.63 8.35
CA PHE A 115 6.37 -11.57 7.71
C PHE A 115 7.74 -11.62 8.38
N GLY A 116 8.05 -12.75 9.00
CA GLY A 116 9.37 -13.00 9.60
C GLY A 116 9.79 -12.01 10.69
N ASP A 117 11.08 -11.99 11.01
CA ASP A 117 11.64 -11.12 12.05
C ASP A 117 11.79 -9.67 11.57
N VAL A 118 11.92 -9.46 10.26
CA VAL A 118 12.06 -8.13 9.66
C VAL A 118 10.84 -7.25 9.93
N ASP A 119 9.62 -7.79 9.75
CA ASP A 119 8.41 -7.05 10.05
C ASP A 119 8.20 -6.94 11.56
N ARG A 120 8.37 -8.04 12.32
CA ARG A 120 8.12 -8.06 13.78
C ARG A 120 9.04 -7.13 14.57
N ALA A 121 10.23 -6.81 14.03
CA ALA A 121 11.13 -5.85 14.64
C ALA A 121 10.72 -4.38 14.41
N ALA A 122 9.92 -4.10 13.38
CA ALA A 122 9.60 -2.74 12.94
C ALA A 122 8.12 -2.36 13.10
N PHE A 123 7.21 -3.33 13.11
CA PHE A 123 5.78 -3.08 13.03
C PHE A 123 4.98 -3.84 14.10
N SER A 124 3.86 -3.24 14.51
CA SER A 124 2.79 -3.90 15.24
C SER A 124 1.79 -4.53 14.26
N PRO A 125 1.23 -5.72 14.56
CA PRO A 125 0.18 -6.31 13.73
C PRO A 125 -1.15 -5.59 13.95
N ALA A 126 -1.98 -5.52 12.92
CA ALA A 126 -3.38 -5.17 13.05
C ALA A 126 -4.16 -6.28 13.78
N ASP A 127 -5.15 -5.89 14.59
CA ASP A 127 -6.07 -6.79 15.28
C ASP A 127 -7.41 -6.97 14.53
N THR A 128 -7.63 -6.17 13.50
CA THR A 128 -8.89 -6.07 12.77
C THR A 128 -8.67 -6.13 11.27
N LEU A 129 -9.59 -6.79 10.57
CA LEU A 129 -9.62 -6.81 9.12
C LEU A 129 -10.02 -5.42 8.61
N CYS A 130 -9.33 -4.92 7.58
CA CYS A 130 -9.72 -3.69 6.93
C CYS A 130 -11.14 -3.82 6.35
N PRO A 131 -12.03 -2.82 6.50
CA PRO A 131 -13.36 -2.90 5.91
C PRO A 131 -13.28 -2.92 4.37
N LEU A 132 -14.31 -3.48 3.73
CA LEU A 132 -14.53 -3.28 2.30
C LEU A 132 -14.78 -1.80 2.01
N VAL A 133 -14.14 -1.32 0.96
CA VAL A 133 -14.22 0.08 0.51
C VAL A 133 -14.92 0.12 -0.84
N GLN A 134 -15.78 1.11 -1.04
CA GLN A 134 -16.37 1.37 -2.35
C GLN A 134 -15.45 2.27 -3.17
N PHE A 135 -15.00 1.79 -4.32
CA PHE A 135 -14.26 2.58 -5.31
C PHE A 135 -15.04 2.61 -6.63
N GLY A 136 -15.77 3.69 -6.87
CA GLY A 136 -16.80 3.71 -7.92
C GLY A 136 -17.86 2.65 -7.63
N ASP A 137 -18.13 1.80 -8.61
CA ASP A 137 -19.10 0.68 -8.48
C ASP A 137 -18.47 -0.62 -7.94
N TRP A 138 -17.19 -0.60 -7.52
CA TRP A 138 -16.45 -1.79 -7.10
C TRP A 138 -16.29 -1.85 -5.59
N SER A 139 -16.65 -3.00 -5.00
CA SER A 139 -16.32 -3.32 -3.61
C SER A 139 -14.91 -3.89 -3.51
N VAL A 140 -14.02 -3.15 -2.83
CA VAL A 140 -12.58 -3.41 -2.76
C VAL A 140 -12.18 -3.88 -1.37
N GLY A 141 -11.58 -5.06 -1.29
CA GLY A 141 -10.86 -5.56 -0.11
C GLY A 141 -9.36 -5.33 -0.20
N PHE A 142 -8.66 -5.45 0.93
CA PHE A 142 -7.21 -5.22 1.03
C PHE A 142 -6.49 -6.34 1.76
N ALA A 143 -5.38 -6.80 1.18
CA ALA A 143 -4.38 -7.62 1.86
C ALA A 143 -3.02 -6.95 1.68
N ILE A 144 -2.13 -6.97 2.67
CA ILE A 144 -0.77 -6.46 2.51
C ILE A 144 0.21 -7.63 2.53
N CYS A 145 0.88 -7.86 1.40
CA CYS A 145 1.87 -8.92 1.20
C CYS A 145 1.41 -10.26 1.82
N TYR A 146 2.01 -10.65 2.94
CA TYR A 146 1.82 -11.92 3.60
C TYR A 146 0.38 -12.21 4.03
N ASP A 147 -0.45 -11.18 4.21
CA ASP A 147 -1.89 -11.32 4.47
C ASP A 147 -2.60 -12.19 3.41
N VAL A 148 -2.20 -12.10 2.14
CA VAL A 148 -2.87 -12.84 1.05
C VAL A 148 -2.59 -14.34 1.10
N GLU A 149 -1.54 -14.77 1.81
CA GLU A 149 -1.18 -16.17 1.95
C GLU A 149 -2.09 -16.92 2.94
N PHE A 150 -2.88 -16.19 3.73
CA PHE A 150 -3.87 -16.73 4.64
C PHE A 150 -5.24 -16.78 3.94
N PRO A 151 -5.75 -17.98 3.58
CA PRO A 151 -6.97 -18.10 2.80
C PRO A 151 -8.20 -17.50 3.50
N GLU A 152 -8.19 -17.42 4.83
CA GLU A 152 -9.25 -16.84 5.66
C GLU A 152 -9.53 -15.39 5.28
N LEU A 153 -8.49 -14.61 4.98
CA LEU A 153 -8.61 -13.17 4.70
C LEU A 153 -9.32 -12.93 3.35
N VAL A 154 -8.84 -13.57 2.28
CA VAL A 154 -9.48 -13.46 0.96
C VAL A 154 -10.87 -14.10 0.98
N ARG A 155 -11.06 -15.20 1.74
CA ARG A 155 -12.38 -15.81 1.93
C ARG A 155 -13.36 -14.85 2.62
N ALA A 156 -12.93 -14.16 3.67
CA ALA A 156 -13.77 -13.21 4.39
C ALA A 156 -14.25 -12.08 3.46
N TYR A 157 -13.35 -11.51 2.65
CA TYR A 157 -13.72 -10.51 1.65
C TYR A 157 -14.68 -11.04 0.59
N ALA A 158 -14.43 -12.24 0.05
CA ALA A 158 -15.32 -12.85 -0.94
C ALA A 158 -16.74 -13.08 -0.37
N LEU A 159 -16.85 -13.54 0.89
CA LEU A 159 -18.14 -13.71 1.56
C LEU A 159 -18.84 -12.38 1.87
N ALA A 160 -18.07 -11.31 2.10
CA ALA A 160 -18.57 -9.96 2.30
C ALA A 160 -18.96 -9.24 0.99
N GLY A 161 -18.76 -9.88 -0.17
CA GLY A 161 -19.15 -9.34 -1.48
C GLY A 161 -18.08 -8.50 -2.17
N ALA A 162 -16.80 -8.72 -1.86
CA ALA A 162 -15.72 -8.05 -2.58
C ALA A 162 -15.69 -8.46 -4.06
N ASP A 163 -15.58 -7.47 -4.94
CA ASP A 163 -15.35 -7.69 -6.38
C ASP A 163 -13.85 -7.88 -6.67
N ILE A 164 -13.00 -7.25 -5.86
CA ILE A 164 -11.55 -7.29 -6.00
C ILE A 164 -10.86 -7.20 -4.63
N VAL A 165 -9.73 -7.89 -4.50
CA VAL A 165 -8.79 -7.70 -3.38
C VAL A 165 -7.49 -7.12 -3.92
N LEU A 166 -7.10 -5.95 -3.43
CA LEU A 166 -5.86 -5.27 -3.80
C LEU A 166 -4.75 -5.68 -2.85
N VAL A 167 -3.59 -6.04 -3.41
CA VAL A 167 -2.46 -6.59 -2.66
C VAL A 167 -1.15 -5.87 -2.96
N PRO A 168 -0.86 -4.74 -2.29
CA PRO A 168 0.49 -4.19 -2.26
C PRO A 168 1.43 -5.24 -1.65
N THR A 169 2.52 -5.57 -2.34
CA THR A 169 3.48 -6.57 -1.85
C THR A 169 4.92 -6.17 -2.10
N ALA A 170 5.84 -6.65 -1.28
CA ALA A 170 7.28 -6.58 -1.48
C ALA A 170 7.89 -7.99 -1.48
N ASN A 171 7.70 -8.73 -2.58
CA ASN A 171 8.24 -10.07 -2.68
C ASN A 171 9.74 -10.05 -2.98
N MET A 172 10.47 -10.93 -2.30
CA MET A 172 11.83 -11.27 -2.68
C MET A 172 11.82 -11.88 -4.08
N LEU A 173 12.91 -11.69 -4.85
CA LEU A 173 13.16 -12.49 -6.05
C LEU A 173 13.09 -13.98 -5.67
N PRO A 174 12.09 -14.76 -6.12
CA PRO A 174 11.98 -16.14 -5.68
C PRO A 174 12.43 -17.09 -6.81
N TYR A 175 13.14 -18.15 -6.42
CA TYR A 175 13.45 -19.35 -7.22
C TYR A 175 14.56 -19.27 -8.29
N VAL A 176 15.82 -19.04 -7.89
CA VAL A 176 16.96 -19.62 -8.63
C VAL A 176 17.12 -21.11 -8.28
N GLY A 177 16.08 -21.90 -8.57
CA GLY A 177 16.12 -23.37 -8.68
C GLY A 177 16.16 -24.22 -7.40
N ILE A 178 15.63 -25.44 -7.51
CA ILE A 178 16.07 -26.58 -6.70
C ILE A 178 17.30 -27.16 -7.43
N ALA A 179 18.41 -27.33 -6.72
CA ALA A 179 19.41 -28.33 -7.05
C ALA A 179 19.58 -29.25 -5.83
#